data_AF-A0A2S0NCY2-F1
#
_entry.id   AF-A0A2S0NCY2-F1
#
_cell.length_a   1.000
_cell.length_b   1.000
_cell.length_c   1.000
_cell.angle_alpha   90.00
_cell.angle_beta   90.00
_cell.angle_gamma   90.00
#
_symmetry.space_group_name_H-M   'P 1'
#
loop_
_entity.id
_entity.type
_entity.pdbx_description
1 polymer ?
#
loop_
_entity_poly.entity_id
_entity_poly.type
_entity_poly.pdbx_seq_one_letter_code
_entity_poly.pdbx_strand_id
1 'polypeptide(L)'
;MTSTPPDTDPNEAASEAVVARIRRISVISFLVMILGVGSVLAVIVYRLMTVPPAGPLLSGAVPAEAGRIVSAVAADRSLTVTYQRDDGALVVIYDLRSLKETHRITLGGPQVPRP
;
A
#
# COMPACT_ATOMS: atom_id res chain seq x y z
N MET A 1 -15.46 -68.51 41.77
CA MET A 1 -14.96 -67.61 40.71
C MET A 1 -16.15 -66.84 40.17
N THR A 2 -16.44 -65.69 40.77
CA THR A 2 -17.62 -64.85 40.44
C THR A 2 -17.13 -63.71 39.55
N SER A 3 -17.45 -63.78 38.26
CA SER A 3 -17.19 -62.72 37.28
C SER A 3 -18.24 -61.62 37.43
N THR A 4 -17.82 -60.44 37.88
CA THR A 4 -18.62 -59.20 37.88
C THR A 4 -18.67 -58.66 36.45
N PRO A 5 -19.83 -58.20 35.92
CA PRO A 5 -19.92 -57.61 34.59
C PRO A 5 -19.14 -56.28 34.55
N PRO A 6 -18.60 -55.85 33.40
CA PRO A 6 -17.98 -54.54 33.30
C PRO A 6 -19.07 -53.47 33.38
N ASP A 7 -19.13 -52.75 34.51
CA ASP A 7 -19.92 -51.53 34.61
C ASP A 7 -19.33 -50.50 33.65
N THR A 8 -20.04 -50.24 32.55
CA THR A 8 -19.71 -49.16 31.61
C THR A 8 -19.91 -47.84 32.33
N ASP A 9 -18.80 -47.22 32.73
CA ASP A 9 -18.79 -46.00 33.53
C ASP A 9 -19.38 -44.84 32.69
N PRO A 10 -20.50 -44.20 33.09
CA PRO A 10 -21.15 -43.13 32.33
C PRO A 10 -20.24 -41.92 32.07
N ASN A 11 -19.12 -41.83 32.78
CA ASN A 11 -18.08 -40.82 32.61
C ASN A 11 -17.26 -40.99 31.30
N GLU A 12 -17.16 -42.21 30.77
CA GLU A 12 -16.40 -42.52 29.55
C GLU A 12 -17.13 -42.02 28.29
N ALA A 13 -18.44 -42.27 28.18
CA ALA A 13 -19.29 -41.77 27.11
C ALA A 13 -19.42 -40.22 27.12
N ALA A 14 -19.43 -39.61 28.31
CA ALA A 14 -19.43 -38.15 28.45
C ALA A 14 -18.10 -37.52 28.00
N SER A 15 -16.97 -38.19 28.26
CA SER A 15 -15.63 -37.73 27.88
C SER A 15 -15.40 -37.79 26.37
N GLU A 16 -15.86 -38.84 25.68
CA GLU A 16 -15.73 -38.97 24.22
C GLU A 16 -16.47 -37.87 23.46
N ALA A 17 -17.69 -37.52 23.89
CA ALA A 17 -18.48 -36.47 23.27
C ALA A 17 -17.80 -35.08 23.40
N VAL A 18 -17.13 -34.83 24.53
CA VAL A 18 -16.36 -33.60 24.77
C VAL A 18 -15.12 -33.54 23.89
N VAL A 19 -14.37 -34.64 23.77
CA VAL A 19 -13.17 -34.72 22.91
C VAL A 19 -13.53 -34.49 21.44
N ALA A 20 -14.62 -35.09 20.94
CA ALA A 20 -15.09 -34.88 19.58
C ALA A 20 -15.47 -33.40 19.30
N ARG A 21 -16.07 -32.73 20.28
CA ARG A 21 -16.44 -31.31 20.20
C ARG A 21 -15.21 -30.40 20.22
N ILE A 22 -14.26 -30.65 21.12
CA ILE A 22 -12.98 -29.93 21.19
C ILE A 22 -12.23 -30.07 19.86
N ARG A 23 -12.16 -31.28 19.30
CA ARG A 23 -11.49 -31.52 18.02
C ARG A 23 -12.08 -30.67 16.88
N ARG A 24 -13.41 -30.55 16.79
CA ARG A 24 -14.07 -29.70 15.78
C ARG A 24 -13.73 -28.22 15.98
N ILE A 25 -13.78 -27.73 17.22
CA ILE A 25 -13.48 -26.32 17.52
C ILE A 25 -12.01 -25.99 17.23
N SER A 26 -11.08 -26.90 17.55
CA SER A 26 -9.66 -26.74 17.26
C SER A 26 -9.38 -26.71 15.76
N VAL A 27 -10.03 -27.57 14.97
CA VAL A 27 -9.88 -27.58 13.50
C VAL A 27 -10.37 -26.27 12.89
N ILE A 28 -11.52 -25.77 13.34
CA ILE A 28 -12.06 -24.49 12.86
C ILE A 28 -11.12 -23.34 13.21
N SER A 29 -10.61 -23.30 14.45
CA SER A 29 -9.68 -22.26 14.89
C SER A 29 -8.38 -22.28 14.08
N PHE A 30 -7.87 -23.46 13.79
CA PHE A 30 -6.67 -23.64 12.97
C PHE A 30 -6.90 -23.21 11.52
N LEU A 31 -8.06 -23.54 10.93
CA LEU A 31 -8.45 -23.09 9.60
C LEU A 31 -8.52 -21.56 9.51
N VAL A 32 -9.14 -20.91 10.49
CA VAL A 32 -9.22 -19.44 10.54
C VAL A 32 -7.84 -18.82 10.67
N MET A 33 -6.96 -19.39 11.50
CA MET A 33 -5.57 -18.93 11.62
C MET A 33 -4.82 -19.02 10.29
N ILE A 34 -4.91 -20.15 9.59
CA ILE A 34 -4.29 -20.33 8.27
C ILE A 34 -4.87 -19.34 7.27
N LEU A 35 -6.19 -19.16 7.23
CA LEU A 35 -6.82 -18.20 6.31
C LEU A 35 -6.33 -16.78 6.57
N GLY A 36 -6.22 -16.38 7.85
CA GLY A 36 -5.73 -15.05 8.22
C GLY A 36 -4.30 -14.81 7.77
N VAL A 37 -3.37 -15.71 8.13
CA VAL A 37 -1.96 -15.60 7.74
C VAL A 37 -1.80 -15.70 6.22
N GLY A 38 -2.50 -16.63 5.59
CA GLY A 38 -2.48 -16.83 4.13
C GLY A 38 -2.99 -15.60 3.37
N SER A 39 -4.03 -14.94 3.87
CA SER A 39 -4.56 -13.70 3.29
C SER A 39 -3.53 -12.57 3.32
N VAL A 40 -2.86 -12.35 4.45
CA VAL A 40 -1.81 -11.31 4.56
C VAL A 40 -0.64 -11.60 3.61
N LEU A 41 -0.17 -12.85 3.57
CA LEU A 41 0.90 -13.25 2.66
C LEU A 41 0.50 -13.08 1.19
N ALA A 42 -0.73 -13.43 0.82
CA ALA A 42 -1.24 -13.25 -0.54
C ALA A 42 -1.25 -11.76 -0.94
N VAL A 43 -1.67 -10.87 -0.05
CA VAL A 43 -1.65 -9.42 -0.28
C VAL A 43 -0.23 -8.91 -0.45
N ILE A 44 0.73 -9.39 0.35
CA ILE A 44 2.14 -9.00 0.23
C ILE A 44 2.71 -9.41 -1.13
N VAL A 45 2.46 -10.65 -1.56
CA VAL A 45 2.92 -11.14 -2.87
C VAL A 45 2.27 -10.36 -3.99
N TYR A 46 0.95 -10.14 -3.93
CA TYR A 46 0.24 -9.32 -4.90
C TYR A 46 0.83 -7.90 -4.97
N ARG A 47 1.12 -7.28 -3.83
CA ARG A 47 1.73 -5.95 -3.77
C ARG A 47 3.13 -5.96 -4.37
N LEU A 48 3.95 -6.96 -4.08
CA LEU A 48 5.30 -7.11 -4.64
C LEU A 48 5.28 -7.28 -6.16
N MET A 49 4.30 -8.01 -6.70
CA MET A 49 4.14 -8.20 -8.15
C MET A 49 3.54 -6.97 -8.84
N THR A 50 2.68 -6.22 -8.16
CA THR A 50 1.95 -5.10 -8.76
C THR A 50 2.70 -3.77 -8.63
N VAL A 51 3.56 -3.61 -7.62
CA VAL A 51 4.39 -2.42 -7.48
C VAL A 51 5.49 -2.46 -8.55
N PRO A 52 5.51 -1.51 -9.50
CA PRO A 52 6.58 -1.45 -10.48
C PRO A 52 7.92 -1.30 -9.74
N PRO A 53 8.99 -1.98 -10.17
CA PRO A 53 10.30 -1.80 -9.57
C PRO A 53 10.62 -0.31 -9.53
N ALA A 54 11.13 0.16 -8.38
CA ALA A 54 11.71 1.48 -8.29
C ALA A 54 12.79 1.53 -9.37
N GLY A 55 12.60 2.40 -10.37
CA GLY A 55 13.55 2.56 -11.45
C GLY A 55 14.91 3.01 -10.89
N PRO A 56 15.97 2.98 -11.70
CA PRO A 56 17.26 3.54 -11.29
C PRO A 56 17.04 4.95 -10.72
N LEU A 57 17.75 5.29 -9.65
CA LEU A 57 17.75 6.67 -9.15
C LEU A 57 18.46 7.52 -10.22
N LEU A 58 17.68 8.18 -11.08
CA LEU A 58 18.23 9.14 -12.02
C LEU A 58 18.64 10.40 -11.25
N SER A 59 19.94 10.56 -11.02
CA SER A 59 20.52 11.84 -10.63
C SER A 59 20.81 12.63 -11.90
N GLY A 60 20.10 13.73 -12.11
CA GLY A 60 20.29 14.59 -13.27
C GLY A 60 19.90 16.04 -12.96
N ALA A 61 20.52 16.96 -13.69
CA ALA A 61 20.16 18.37 -13.64
C ALA A 61 19.04 18.63 -14.67
N VAL A 62 17.96 19.27 -14.23
CA VAL A 62 16.90 19.75 -15.11
C VAL A 62 17.32 21.14 -15.59
N PRO A 63 17.14 21.48 -16.89
CA PRO A 63 17.43 22.83 -17.38
C PRO A 63 16.59 23.83 -16.60
N ALA A 64 17.27 24.79 -15.96
CA ALA A 64 16.60 25.86 -15.23
C ALA A 64 15.93 26.80 -16.22
N GLU A 65 14.68 27.16 -15.91
CA GLU A 65 13.96 28.19 -16.64
C GLU A 65 14.42 29.59 -16.24
N ALA A 66 14.18 30.57 -17.11
CA ALA A 66 14.37 31.97 -16.76
C ALA A 66 13.51 32.34 -15.54
N GLY A 67 14.07 33.07 -14.58
CA GLY A 67 13.40 33.49 -13.36
C GLY A 67 13.97 32.86 -12.09
N ARG A 68 13.50 33.32 -10.93
CA ARG A 68 13.93 32.84 -9.61
C ARG A 68 13.10 31.63 -9.19
N ILE A 69 13.72 30.54 -8.78
CA ILE A 69 13.01 29.42 -8.18
C ILE A 69 12.46 29.85 -6.82
N VAL A 70 11.14 29.80 -6.67
CA VAL A 70 10.44 30.12 -5.41
C VAL A 70 9.94 28.87 -4.68
N SER A 71 9.70 27.78 -5.41
CA SER A 71 9.29 26.50 -4.83
C SER A 71 9.71 25.34 -5.72
N ALA A 72 10.13 24.24 -5.08
CA ALA A 72 10.37 22.96 -5.75
C ALA A 72 9.82 21.85 -4.87
N VAL A 73 8.81 21.14 -5.38
CA VAL A 73 8.12 20.07 -4.65
C VAL A 73 8.16 18.80 -5.49
N ALA A 74 8.72 17.73 -4.93
CA ALA A 74 8.67 16.40 -5.51
C ALA A 74 7.55 15.60 -4.84
N ALA A 75 6.60 15.09 -5.64
CA ALA A 75 5.52 14.24 -5.17
C ALA A 75 5.33 13.09 -6.17
N ASP A 76 5.25 11.86 -5.64
CA ASP A 76 5.09 10.62 -6.41
C ASP A 76 6.09 10.44 -7.56
N ARG A 77 5.73 10.92 -8.76
CA ARG A 77 6.51 10.80 -10.00
C ARG A 77 6.73 12.14 -10.70
N SER A 78 6.31 13.24 -10.09
CA SER A 78 6.47 14.57 -10.66
C SER A 78 7.28 15.48 -9.75
N LEU A 79 8.12 16.28 -10.37
CA LEU A 79 8.81 17.40 -9.76
C LEU A 79 8.14 18.67 -10.26
N THR A 80 7.46 19.38 -9.38
CA THR A 80 6.85 20.67 -9.69
C THR A 80 7.80 21.78 -9.24
N VAL A 81 8.26 22.59 -10.18
CA VAL A 81 9.13 23.74 -9.92
C VAL A 81 8.37 25.01 -10.27
N THR A 82 8.28 25.93 -9.32
CA THR A 82 7.68 27.25 -9.53
C THR A 82 8.79 28.29 -9.63
N TYR A 83 8.79 29.00 -10.75
CA TYR A 83 9.67 30.12 -11.05
C TYR A 83 8.88 31.42 -10.95
N GLN A 84 9.48 32.43 -10.35
CA GLN A 84 8.98 33.80 -10.34
C GLN A 84 9.71 34.59 -11.42
N ARG A 85 8.95 35.25 -12.28
CA ARG A 85 9.42 36.12 -13.37
C ARG A 85 8.82 37.51 -13.21
N ASP A 86 9.35 38.46 -13.96
CA ASP A 86 8.87 39.85 -13.93
C ASP A 86 7.44 39.97 -14.48
N ASP A 87 7.02 39.05 -15.35
CA ASP A 87 5.71 38.99 -16.02
C ASP A 87 4.68 38.07 -15.34
N GLY A 88 5.06 37.39 -14.25
CA GLY A 88 4.19 36.47 -13.52
C GLY A 88 4.93 35.30 -12.89
N ALA A 89 4.20 34.24 -12.53
CA ALA A 89 4.78 32.99 -12.08
C ALA A 89 4.73 31.95 -13.20
N LEU A 90 5.75 31.10 -13.29
CA LEU A 90 5.79 29.95 -14.20
C LEU A 90 5.89 28.69 -13.36
N VAL A 91 4.96 27.76 -13.54
CA VAL A 91 5.01 26.43 -12.93
C VAL A 91 5.39 25.43 -14.01
N VAL A 92 6.45 24.68 -13.79
CA VAL A 92 6.90 23.60 -14.68
C VAL A 92 6.88 22.29 -13.93
N ILE A 93 6.28 21.28 -14.55
CA ILE A 93 6.15 19.94 -14.00
C ILE A 93 7.04 19.02 -14.81
N TYR A 94 8.03 18.41 -14.17
CA TYR A 94 8.93 17.43 -14.75
C TYR A 94 8.54 16.03 -14.31
N ASP A 95 8.65 15.06 -15.21
CA ASP A 95 8.54 13.65 -14.85
C ASP A 95 9.87 13.16 -14.27
N LEU A 96 9.83 12.60 -13.06
CA LEU A 96 11.03 12.19 -12.31
C LEU A 96 11.74 10.96 -12.92
N ARG A 97 11.09 10.19 -13.80
CA ARG A 97 11.72 9.04 -14.47
C ARG A 97 12.55 9.47 -15.68
N SER A 98 12.06 10.44 -16.43
CA SER A 98 12.66 10.88 -17.69
C SER A 98 13.39 12.22 -17.59
N LEU A 99 13.17 12.96 -16.48
CA LEU A 99 13.60 14.34 -16.29
C LEU A 99 13.09 15.29 -17.40
N LYS A 100 12.05 14.87 -18.12
CA LYS A 100 11.44 15.67 -19.18
C LYS A 100 10.32 16.52 -18.62
N GLU A 101 10.21 17.72 -19.16
CA GLU A 101 9.06 18.58 -18.94
C GLU A 101 7.79 17.87 -19.45
N THR A 102 6.81 17.74 -18.57
CA THR A 102 5.50 17.17 -18.86
C THR A 102 4.46 18.26 -19.06
N HIS A 103 4.54 19.32 -18.25
CA HIS A 103 3.58 20.41 -18.28
C HIS A 103 4.23 21.74 -17.91
N ARG A 104 3.67 22.80 -18.48
CA ARG A 104 4.04 24.18 -18.23
C ARG A 104 2.81 25.04 -18.08
N ILE A 105 2.77 25.82 -17.01
CA ILE A 105 1.65 26.71 -16.69
C ILE A 105 2.24 28.09 -16.42
N THR A 106 1.93 29.05 -17.30
CA THR A 106 2.29 30.45 -17.09
C THR A 106 1.14 31.16 -16.39
N LEU A 107 1.38 31.58 -15.16
CA LEU A 107 0.50 32.39 -14.33
C LEU A 107 0.91 33.86 -14.50
N GLY A 108 0.57 34.43 -15.65
CA GLY A 108 0.95 35.78 -16.05
C GLY A 108 0.29 36.14 -17.38
N GLY A 109 -0.70 37.02 -17.33
CA GLY A 109 -1.49 37.51 -18.45
C GLY A 109 -2.32 38.71 -17.97
N PRO A 110 -2.88 39.54 -18.87
CA PRO A 110 -3.63 40.73 -18.47
C PRO A 110 -4.68 40.36 -17.42
N GLN A 111 -4.59 41.00 -16.26
CA GLN A 111 -5.47 40.76 -15.12
C GLN A 111 -6.91 40.95 -15.60
N VAL A 112 -7.68 39.86 -15.66
CA VAL A 112 -9.13 39.97 -15.88
C VAL A 112 -9.69 40.63 -14.62
N PRO A 113 -10.24 41.85 -14.70
CA PRO A 113 -10.81 42.53 -13.55
C PRO A 113 -11.91 41.64 -12.97
N ARG A 114 -11.82 41.30 -11.68
CA ARG A 114 -12.91 40.61 -11.00
C ARG A 114 -14.01 41.63 -10.67
N PRO A 115 -15.28 41.36 -11.03
CA PRO A 115 -16.41 42.22 -10.66
C PRO A 115 -16.68 42.19 -9.15
#